data_AF-A0A1T1ZZK2-F1
#
_entry.id   AF-A0A1T1ZZK2-F1
#
_cell.length_a   1.000
_cell.length_b   1.000
_cell.length_c   1.000
_cell.angle_alpha   90.00
_cell.angle_beta   90.00
_cell.angle_gamma   90.00
#
_symmetry.space_group_name_H-M   'P 1'
#
loop_
_entity.id
_entity.type
_entity.pdbx_description
1 polymer ?
#
loop_
_entity_poly.entity_id
_entity_poly.type
_entity_poly.pdbx_seq_one_letter_code
_entity_poly.pdbx_strand_id
1 'polypeptide(L)'
;MRQAILYKAIVANYGTYLSRKDGKADRLDLVGQYLGDPTAIQKARHFRQSVIDDLSQSKIYLLDGRAANYVDSLRDEVQESDTGRAAADLAASYMREVEFPADLVWVEHDHRMLIADRARREGTNLPRHALEDAGLRGYLYDLRDPGALKVSLFRSDSDGGIIDPLIYLVFPRDPVRGEFLDTYDWRPHPHMFDLFAQKNTSQKDLQGMVNNELSHLTYDMVLGFVLFALLSSPENGIEREERDSLSPGERKTAAKFGKTWLTENLRSHVTIRIGKEGDAHLREQAARREFEREQAAGRHPPTEHWVSAHERRYKSGKIVMVRAHQRGTKPDRNIPTRVMGPRMHSPQ
;
A
#
# COMPACT_ATOMS: atom_id res chain seq x y z
N MET A 1 -1.20 2.02 23.84
CA MET A 1 -1.39 0.72 23.17
C MET A 1 -0.09 0.41 22.44
N ARG A 2 0.64 -0.67 22.76
CA ARG A 2 1.85 -1.03 22.00
C ARG A 2 1.41 -1.40 20.59
N GLN A 3 1.96 -0.75 19.57
CA GLN A 3 1.70 -1.09 18.17
C GLN A 3 2.11 -2.56 17.97
N ALA A 4 1.18 -3.39 17.50
CA ALA A 4 1.51 -4.76 17.13
C ALA A 4 2.50 -4.70 15.95
N ILE A 5 3.45 -5.65 15.91
CA ILE A 5 4.45 -5.74 14.84
C ILE A 5 4.27 -7.11 14.18
N LEU A 6 3.92 -7.09 12.90
CA LEU A 6 3.50 -8.24 12.12
C LEU A 6 4.62 -9.28 12.00
N TYR A 7 5.85 -8.90 11.63
CA TYR A 7 6.91 -9.92 11.49
C TYR A 7 7.20 -10.65 12.81
N LYS A 8 7.13 -9.96 13.95
CA LYS A 8 7.26 -10.59 15.28
C LYS A 8 6.11 -11.55 15.54
N ALA A 9 4.89 -11.15 15.20
CA ALA A 9 3.70 -11.98 15.33
C ALA A 9 3.78 -13.23 14.43
N ILE A 10 4.26 -13.10 13.19
CA ILE A 10 4.51 -14.20 12.27
C ILE A 10 5.52 -15.18 12.85
N VAL A 11 6.71 -14.72 13.27
CA VAL A 11 7.73 -15.61 13.85
C VAL A 11 7.21 -16.30 15.11
N ALA A 12 6.47 -15.58 15.97
CA ALA A 12 5.87 -16.17 17.16
C ALA A 12 4.82 -17.23 16.83
N ASN A 13 3.91 -16.93 15.90
CA ASN A 13 2.82 -17.80 15.49
C ASN A 13 3.36 -19.05 14.78
N TYR A 14 4.17 -18.86 13.74
CA TYR A 14 4.74 -19.94 12.95
C TYR A 14 5.65 -20.84 13.79
N GLY A 15 6.51 -20.27 14.66
CA GLY A 15 7.34 -21.08 15.54
C GLY A 15 6.52 -21.89 16.54
N THR A 16 5.41 -21.32 17.05
CA THR A 16 4.47 -22.06 17.91
C THR A 16 3.81 -23.21 17.12
N TYR A 17 3.31 -22.94 15.92
CA TYR A 17 2.74 -23.96 15.03
C TYR A 17 3.73 -25.09 14.72
N LEU A 18 4.98 -24.76 14.42
CA LEU A 18 6.03 -25.73 14.11
C LEU A 18 6.44 -26.57 15.33
N SER A 19 6.44 -25.98 16.54
CA SER A 19 6.76 -26.69 17.79
C SER A 19 5.70 -27.71 18.22
N ARG A 20 4.44 -27.53 17.79
CA ARG A 20 3.32 -28.40 18.13
C ARG A 20 3.34 -29.68 17.28
N LYS A 21 3.35 -30.83 17.96
CA LYS A 21 3.28 -32.16 17.33
C LYS A 21 1.84 -32.62 17.07
N ASP A 22 0.86 -32.03 17.76
CA ASP A 22 -0.55 -32.40 17.70
C ASP A 22 -1.31 -31.76 16.53
N GLY A 23 -0.64 -30.93 15.73
CA GLY A 23 -1.21 -30.25 14.57
C GLY A 23 -2.23 -29.17 14.90
N LYS A 24 -2.45 -28.84 16.19
CA LYS A 24 -3.45 -27.83 16.58
C LYS A 24 -2.89 -26.42 16.43
N ALA A 25 -3.47 -25.68 15.49
CA ALA A 25 -3.17 -24.28 15.27
C ALA A 25 -3.60 -23.40 16.47
N ASP A 26 -2.92 -22.27 16.64
CA ASP A 26 -3.34 -21.25 17.59
C ASP A 26 -4.59 -20.52 17.09
N ARG A 27 -5.34 -19.84 17.98
CA ARG A 27 -6.50 -19.02 17.57
C ARG A 27 -6.10 -17.92 16.60
N LEU A 28 -4.87 -17.41 16.73
CA LEU A 28 -4.32 -16.39 15.85
C LEU A 28 -3.74 -16.96 14.54
N ASP A 29 -3.73 -18.28 14.37
CA ASP A 29 -3.29 -18.95 13.14
C ASP A 29 -4.51 -19.28 12.28
N LEU A 30 -4.92 -18.34 11.42
CA LEU A 30 -6.17 -18.47 10.68
C LEU A 30 -6.11 -19.52 9.58
N VAL A 31 -4.92 -19.84 9.07
CA VAL A 31 -4.72 -20.85 8.03
C VAL A 31 -4.63 -22.24 8.65
N GLY A 32 -3.81 -22.40 9.69
CA GLY A 32 -3.59 -23.68 10.35
C GLY A 32 -4.85 -24.27 10.97
N GLN A 33 -5.82 -23.43 11.35
CA GLN A 33 -7.13 -23.86 11.88
C GLN A 33 -7.97 -24.65 10.87
N TYR A 34 -7.72 -24.49 9.58
CA TYR A 34 -8.50 -25.15 8.52
C TYR A 34 -7.71 -26.17 7.71
N LEU A 35 -6.41 -26.32 7.96
CA LEU A 35 -5.60 -27.35 7.30
C LEU A 35 -5.93 -28.72 7.88
N GLY A 36 -6.71 -29.53 7.15
CA GLY A 36 -7.08 -30.88 7.56
C GLY A 36 -6.28 -31.98 6.85
N ASP A 37 -5.80 -31.72 5.63
CA ASP A 37 -5.05 -32.69 4.84
C ASP A 37 -3.57 -32.79 5.28
N PRO A 38 -3.04 -34.01 5.54
CA PRO A 38 -1.64 -34.21 5.94
C PRO A 38 -0.61 -33.64 4.96
N THR A 39 -0.88 -33.68 3.65
CA THR A 39 0.05 -33.16 2.64
C THR A 39 0.07 -31.63 2.66
N ALA A 40 -1.10 -31.01 2.74
CA ALA A 40 -1.22 -29.56 2.91
C ALA A 40 -0.57 -29.06 4.21
N ILE A 41 -0.71 -29.82 5.32
CA ILE A 41 -0.02 -29.54 6.59
C ILE A 41 1.50 -29.58 6.41
N GLN A 42 2.06 -30.59 5.74
CA GLN A 42 3.50 -30.65 5.51
C GLN A 42 4.00 -29.48 4.63
N LYS A 43 3.27 -29.15 3.57
CA LYS A 43 3.59 -27.99 2.71
C LYS A 43 3.55 -26.67 3.51
N ALA A 44 2.55 -26.49 4.38
CA ALA A 44 2.46 -25.32 5.25
C ALA A 44 3.60 -25.27 6.26
N ARG A 45 3.98 -26.41 6.86
CA ARG A 45 5.14 -26.47 7.78
C ARG A 45 6.44 -26.08 7.07
N HIS A 46 6.67 -26.60 5.87
CA HIS A 46 7.86 -26.24 5.08
C HIS A 46 7.88 -24.75 4.73
N PHE A 47 6.76 -24.22 4.24
CA PHE A 47 6.61 -22.81 3.95
C PHE A 47 6.85 -21.92 5.18
N ARG A 48 6.25 -22.27 6.33
CA ARG A 48 6.38 -21.46 7.55
C ARG A 48 7.79 -21.49 8.13
N GLN A 49 8.48 -22.62 8.00
CA GLN A 49 9.89 -22.70 8.36
C GLN A 49 10.73 -21.79 7.45
N SER A 50 10.53 -21.86 6.13
CA SER A 50 11.27 -20.99 5.20
C SER A 50 11.02 -19.51 5.45
N VAL A 51 9.78 -19.12 5.79
CA VAL A 51 9.47 -17.73 6.15
C VAL A 51 10.19 -17.28 7.44
N ILE A 52 10.28 -18.13 8.46
CA ILE A 52 11.06 -17.79 9.67
C ILE A 52 12.54 -17.59 9.31
N ASP A 53 13.09 -18.50 8.51
CA ASP A 53 14.49 -18.45 8.09
C ASP A 53 14.76 -17.19 7.25
N ASP A 54 13.84 -16.83 6.34
CA ASP A 54 13.90 -15.63 5.52
C ASP A 54 13.80 -14.37 6.39
N LEU A 55 12.84 -14.27 7.30
CA LEU A 55 12.71 -13.14 8.22
C LEU A 55 13.95 -12.96 9.11
N SER A 56 14.63 -14.05 9.47
CA SER A 56 15.86 -14.00 10.27
C SER A 56 17.06 -13.39 9.52
N GLN A 57 17.04 -13.47 8.19
CA GLN A 57 18.09 -12.99 7.28
C GLN A 57 17.74 -11.63 6.65
N SER A 58 16.49 -11.20 6.78
CA SER A 58 15.98 -9.99 6.15
C SER A 58 16.48 -8.72 6.85
N LYS A 59 16.73 -7.65 6.07
CA LYS A 59 16.75 -6.29 6.63
C LYS A 59 15.30 -5.84 6.87
N ILE A 60 14.94 -5.63 8.12
CA ILE A 60 13.55 -5.31 8.54
C ILE A 60 13.35 -3.80 8.64
N TYR A 61 12.38 -3.26 7.90
CA TYR A 61 11.91 -1.87 7.97
C TYR A 61 10.46 -1.79 8.44
N LEU A 62 10.21 -1.04 9.49
CA LEU A 62 8.87 -0.78 10.03
C LEU A 62 8.53 0.70 9.84
N LEU A 63 7.56 1.01 8.99
CA LEU A 63 7.09 2.38 8.80
C LEU A 63 6.03 2.69 9.85
N ASP A 64 6.20 3.78 10.58
CA ASP A 64 5.06 4.35 11.31
C ASP A 64 4.00 4.88 10.32
N GLY A 65 2.79 5.14 10.82
CA GLY A 65 1.68 5.56 9.96
C GLY A 65 1.96 6.85 9.19
N ARG A 66 2.73 7.80 9.77
CA ARG A 66 3.05 9.07 9.09
C ARG A 66 4.13 8.89 8.02
N ALA A 67 5.13 8.07 8.30
CA ALA A 67 6.15 7.69 7.33
C ALA A 67 5.53 6.94 6.16
N ALA A 68 4.64 5.98 6.43
CA ALA A 68 3.91 5.26 5.38
C ALA A 68 3.09 6.22 4.51
N ASN A 69 2.36 7.17 5.11
CA ASN A 69 1.60 8.18 4.39
C ASN A 69 2.48 9.10 3.52
N TYR A 70 3.66 9.50 4.03
CA TYR A 70 4.61 10.30 3.25
C TYR A 70 5.20 9.52 2.08
N VAL A 71 5.69 8.30 2.32
CA VAL A 71 6.21 7.42 1.26
C VAL A 71 5.14 7.18 0.19
N ASP A 72 3.89 6.98 0.61
CA ASP A 72 2.74 6.83 -0.29
C ASP A 72 2.41 8.11 -1.07
N SER A 73 2.53 9.29 -0.47
CA SER A 73 2.22 10.56 -1.15
C SER A 73 3.21 10.92 -2.25
N LEU A 74 4.44 10.39 -2.20
CA LEU A 74 5.42 10.56 -3.27
C LEU A 74 5.08 9.72 -4.51
N ARG A 75 4.23 8.70 -4.36
CA ARG A 75 3.67 7.98 -5.51
C ARG A 75 2.67 8.84 -6.28
N ASP A 76 1.94 9.72 -5.59
CA ASP A 76 0.87 10.55 -6.17
C ASP A 76 1.40 11.51 -7.26
N GLU A 77 2.70 11.85 -7.26
CA GLU A 77 3.33 12.64 -8.34
C GLU A 77 3.51 11.85 -9.65
N VAL A 78 3.28 10.52 -9.65
CA VAL A 78 3.56 9.63 -10.80
C VAL A 78 2.30 9.01 -11.45
N GLN A 79 1.07 9.33 -11.05
CA GLN A 79 -0.12 8.78 -11.73
C GLN A 79 -1.26 9.78 -12.03
N GLU A 80 -1.37 10.15 -13.31
CA GLU A 80 -2.66 10.17 -14.02
C GLU A 80 -2.76 8.86 -14.84
N SER A 81 -3.27 7.77 -14.26
CA SER A 81 -4.06 6.75 -14.99
C SER A 81 -4.44 5.55 -14.12
N ASP A 82 -5.76 5.35 -14.01
CA ASP A 82 -6.39 4.15 -13.47
C ASP A 82 -6.10 2.92 -14.34
N THR A 83 -5.38 1.93 -13.80
CA THR A 83 -5.60 0.47 -13.98
C THR A 83 -4.44 -0.32 -13.35
N GLY A 84 -4.70 -1.54 -12.87
CA GLY A 84 -3.70 -2.41 -12.22
C GLY A 84 -2.48 -2.77 -13.10
N ARG A 85 -2.55 -2.60 -14.42
CA ARG A 85 -1.40 -2.73 -15.32
C ARG A 85 -0.43 -1.55 -15.17
N ALA A 86 -0.94 -0.34 -15.00
CA ALA A 86 -0.13 0.85 -14.75
C ALA A 86 0.64 0.76 -13.42
N ALA A 87 0.10 0.08 -12.40
CA ALA A 87 0.82 -0.15 -11.14
C ALA A 87 2.00 -1.11 -11.28
N ALA A 88 1.88 -2.14 -12.13
CA ALA A 88 2.98 -3.05 -12.40
C ALA A 88 4.04 -2.42 -13.33
N ASP A 89 3.63 -1.64 -14.32
CA ASP A 89 4.53 -0.88 -15.19
C ASP A 89 5.29 0.20 -14.37
N LEU A 90 4.60 0.86 -13.42
CA LEU A 90 5.19 1.77 -12.45
C LEU A 90 6.17 1.06 -11.50
N ALA A 91 5.81 -0.13 -11.02
CA ALA A 91 6.73 -0.92 -10.21
C ALA A 91 7.99 -1.28 -10.99
N ALA A 92 7.85 -1.66 -12.27
CA ALA A 92 8.97 -1.96 -13.15
C ALA A 92 9.86 -0.72 -13.39
N SER A 93 9.29 0.49 -13.51
CA SER A 93 10.09 1.71 -13.62
C SER A 93 10.89 1.98 -12.33
N TYR A 94 10.27 1.87 -11.16
CA TYR A 94 10.99 2.01 -9.89
C TYR A 94 12.10 0.96 -9.73
N MET A 95 11.84 -0.29 -10.11
CA MET A 95 12.81 -1.38 -9.97
C MET A 95 14.11 -1.19 -10.78
N ARG A 96 14.08 -0.36 -11.83
CA ARG A 96 15.29 -0.01 -12.61
C ARG A 96 16.16 1.06 -11.96
N GLU A 97 15.56 1.90 -11.12
CA GLU A 97 16.19 3.10 -10.57
C GLU A 97 16.58 2.95 -9.09
N VAL A 98 16.02 1.93 -8.43
CA VAL A 98 16.15 1.73 -7.00
C VAL A 98 17.25 0.70 -6.68
N GLU A 99 18.18 1.10 -5.81
CA GLU A 99 19.12 0.19 -5.17
C GLU A 99 18.47 -0.46 -3.95
N PHE A 100 18.47 -1.79 -3.90
CA PHE A 100 17.92 -2.52 -2.77
C PHE A 100 18.91 -2.50 -1.59
N PRO A 101 18.45 -2.28 -0.35
CA PRO A 101 19.33 -2.18 0.81
C PRO A 101 19.93 -3.54 1.26
N ALA A 102 19.38 -4.66 0.79
CA ALA A 102 19.89 -6.02 1.01
C ALA A 102 19.25 -6.99 0.00
N ASP A 103 19.80 -8.20 -0.12
CA ASP A 103 19.23 -9.26 -0.97
C ASP A 103 17.87 -9.78 -0.47
N LEU A 104 17.56 -9.54 0.81
CA LEU A 104 16.31 -9.92 1.42
C LEU A 104 15.83 -8.81 2.35
N VAL A 105 14.65 -8.26 2.06
CA VAL A 105 14.14 -7.06 2.73
C VAL A 105 12.69 -7.26 3.14
N TRP A 106 12.37 -6.88 4.36
CA TRP A 106 10.99 -6.83 4.87
C TRP A 106 10.57 -5.38 5.06
N VAL A 107 9.41 -5.02 4.52
CA VAL A 107 8.80 -3.70 4.72
C VAL A 107 7.39 -3.87 5.27
N GLU A 108 7.12 -3.26 6.42
CA GLU A 108 5.83 -3.38 7.10
C GLU A 108 5.26 -2.01 7.46
N HIS A 109 3.93 -1.91 7.35
CA HIS A 109 3.18 -0.72 7.74
C HIS A 109 1.78 -1.07 8.25
N ASP A 110 1.18 -0.12 8.96
CA ASP A 110 -0.23 -0.18 9.35
C ASP A 110 -1.10 0.20 8.15
N HIS A 111 -1.67 -0.81 7.49
CA HIS A 111 -2.46 -0.61 6.28
C HIS A 111 -3.76 0.13 6.57
N ARG A 112 -4.37 -0.09 7.74
CA ARG A 112 -5.59 0.61 8.15
C ARG A 112 -5.36 2.11 8.29
N MET A 113 -4.23 2.50 8.90
CA MET A 113 -3.84 3.91 8.96
C MET A 113 -3.61 4.47 7.55
N LEU A 114 -2.89 3.73 6.71
CA LEU A 114 -2.54 4.18 5.36
C LEU A 114 -3.78 4.42 4.49
N ILE A 115 -4.73 3.49 4.43
CA ILE A 115 -5.96 3.68 3.63
C ILE A 115 -6.81 4.82 4.17
N ALA A 116 -6.85 5.02 5.49
CA ALA A 116 -7.54 6.15 6.09
C ALA A 116 -6.86 7.49 5.76
N ASP A 117 -5.53 7.51 5.62
CA ASP A 117 -4.78 8.67 5.13
C ASP A 117 -5.08 8.91 3.65
N ARG A 118 -5.01 7.89 2.78
CA ARG A 118 -5.36 7.98 1.35
C ARG A 118 -6.74 8.58 1.13
N ALA A 119 -7.75 8.06 1.84
CA ALA A 119 -9.11 8.58 1.73
C ALA A 119 -9.23 10.05 2.15
N ARG A 120 -8.49 10.46 3.20
CA ARG A 120 -8.39 11.87 3.59
C ARG A 120 -7.71 12.72 2.52
N ARG A 121 -6.69 12.18 1.83
CA ARG A 121 -6.01 12.85 0.71
C ARG A 121 -6.93 13.00 -0.51
N GLU A 122 -7.69 11.97 -0.85
CA GLU A 122 -8.60 11.95 -2.00
C GLU A 122 -9.94 12.64 -1.74
N GLY A 123 -10.24 12.98 -0.48
CA GLY A 123 -11.55 13.51 -0.08
C GLY A 123 -12.67 12.47 -0.19
N THR A 124 -12.34 11.18 -0.17
CA THR A 124 -13.28 10.07 -0.25
C THR A 124 -13.70 9.61 1.14
N ASN A 125 -14.95 9.19 1.29
CA ASN A 125 -15.42 8.56 2.52
C ASN A 125 -15.23 7.05 2.41
N LEU A 126 -14.33 6.48 3.22
CA LEU A 126 -14.25 5.05 3.34
C LEU A 126 -15.41 4.53 4.18
N PRO A 127 -16.11 3.48 3.72
CA PRO A 127 -17.12 2.84 4.55
C PRO A 127 -16.43 2.14 5.73
N ARG A 128 -17.07 2.15 6.90
CA ARG A 128 -16.49 1.62 8.16
C ARG A 128 -15.96 0.19 8.03
N HIS A 129 -16.68 -0.66 7.29
CA HIS A 129 -16.28 -2.06 7.06
C HIS A 129 -14.94 -2.20 6.31
N ALA A 130 -14.57 -1.25 5.45
CA ALA A 130 -13.29 -1.27 4.74
C ALA A 130 -12.09 -1.09 5.69
N LEU A 131 -12.31 -0.52 6.87
CA LEU A 131 -11.29 -0.34 7.91
C LEU A 131 -11.32 -1.45 8.98
N GLU A 132 -12.42 -2.20 9.07
CA GLU A 132 -12.62 -3.26 10.07
C GLU A 132 -11.82 -4.52 9.73
N ASP A 133 -11.61 -4.80 8.45
CA ASP A 133 -10.81 -5.94 7.99
C ASP A 133 -9.34 -5.59 7.69
N ALA A 134 -8.95 -4.32 7.83
CA ALA A 134 -7.60 -3.85 7.59
C ALA A 134 -6.75 -3.99 8.86
N GLY A 135 -5.81 -4.94 8.87
CA GLY A 135 -4.75 -5.05 9.86
C GLY A 135 -3.41 -4.52 9.35
N LEU A 136 -2.31 -5.11 9.83
CA LEU A 136 -0.95 -4.83 9.35
C LEU A 136 -0.68 -5.55 8.03
N ARG A 137 0.17 -4.95 7.19
CA ARG A 137 0.70 -5.57 5.97
C ARG A 137 2.23 -5.58 6.00
N GLY A 138 2.80 -6.68 5.55
CA GLY A 138 4.24 -6.89 5.42
C GLY A 138 4.59 -7.44 4.05
N TYR A 139 5.58 -6.86 3.42
CA TYR A 139 6.08 -7.23 2.10
C TYR A 139 7.49 -7.78 2.25
N LEU A 140 7.70 -9.01 1.77
CA LEU A 140 9.01 -9.63 1.69
C LEU A 140 9.51 -9.53 0.24
N TYR A 141 10.61 -8.82 0.04
CA TYR A 141 11.31 -8.67 -1.23
C TYR A 141 12.55 -9.57 -1.20
N ASP A 142 12.58 -10.58 -2.07
CA ASP A 142 13.66 -11.57 -2.16
C ASP A 142 14.37 -11.48 -3.51
N LEU A 143 15.61 -11.02 -3.47
CA LEU A 143 16.53 -10.84 -4.60
C LEU A 143 17.68 -11.86 -4.59
N ARG A 144 17.64 -12.87 -3.71
CA ARG A 144 18.70 -13.90 -3.65
C ARG A 144 18.79 -14.71 -4.95
N ASP A 145 17.71 -14.75 -5.72
CA ASP A 145 17.67 -15.34 -7.06
C ASP A 145 18.20 -14.33 -8.10
N PRO A 146 19.37 -14.57 -8.73
CA PRO A 146 19.93 -13.62 -9.70
C PRO A 146 19.03 -13.43 -10.92
N GLY A 147 18.10 -14.35 -11.20
CA GLY A 147 17.18 -14.29 -12.33
C GLY A 147 15.81 -13.69 -12.00
N ALA A 148 15.52 -13.33 -10.74
CA ALA A 148 14.22 -12.76 -10.39
C ALA A 148 14.18 -12.03 -9.04
N LEU A 149 13.34 -10.99 -8.95
CA LEU A 149 12.80 -10.52 -7.67
C LEU A 149 11.50 -11.28 -7.37
N LYS A 150 11.38 -11.80 -6.15
CA LYS A 150 10.11 -12.36 -5.62
C LYS A 150 9.53 -11.43 -4.57
N VAL A 151 8.22 -11.17 -4.64
CA VAL A 151 7.52 -10.32 -3.66
C VAL A 151 6.32 -11.06 -3.09
N SER A 152 6.30 -11.24 -1.77
CA SER A 152 5.19 -11.89 -1.03
C SER A 152 4.52 -10.91 -0.08
N LEU A 153 3.19 -10.98 0.07
CA LEU A 153 2.40 -10.11 0.94
C LEU A 153 1.79 -10.90 2.10
N PHE A 154 2.26 -10.61 3.31
CA PHE A 154 1.74 -11.14 4.56
C PHE A 154 0.78 -10.15 5.19
N ARG A 155 -0.28 -10.67 5.82
CA ARG A 155 -1.32 -9.83 6.41
C ARG A 155 -1.73 -10.34 7.78
N SER A 156 -2.20 -9.40 8.58
CA SER A 156 -3.04 -9.70 9.74
C SER A 156 -4.43 -9.13 9.54
N ASP A 157 -5.43 -9.75 10.16
CA ASP A 157 -6.72 -9.11 10.39
C ASP A 157 -6.63 -8.07 11.52
N SER A 158 -7.74 -7.41 11.83
CA SER A 158 -7.81 -6.40 12.89
C SER A 158 -7.67 -6.97 14.32
N ASP A 159 -7.87 -8.28 14.50
CA ASP A 159 -7.72 -9.00 15.76
C ASP A 159 -6.28 -9.57 15.94
N GLY A 160 -5.42 -9.40 14.93
CA GLY A 160 -4.04 -9.90 14.90
C GLY A 160 -3.90 -11.35 14.43
N GLY A 161 -4.96 -11.93 13.87
CA GLY A 161 -4.93 -13.23 13.19
C GLY A 161 -4.05 -13.16 11.94
N ILE A 162 -3.12 -14.11 11.81
CA ILE A 162 -2.16 -14.17 10.71
C ILE A 162 -2.72 -15.00 9.56
N ILE A 163 -2.55 -14.50 8.34
CA ILE A 163 -2.96 -15.14 7.10
C ILE A 163 -1.71 -15.35 6.23
N ASP A 164 -1.42 -16.61 5.89
CA ASP A 164 -0.36 -16.98 4.95
C ASP A 164 -0.70 -16.40 3.54
N PRO A 165 0.28 -15.91 2.76
CA PRO A 165 0.06 -15.39 1.42
C PRO A 165 -0.55 -16.46 0.49
N LEU A 166 -1.54 -16.08 -0.33
CA LEU A 166 -2.13 -16.98 -1.34
C LEU A 166 -1.19 -17.12 -2.53
N ILE A 167 -0.54 -16.02 -2.92
CA ILE A 167 0.35 -15.94 -4.08
C ILE A 167 1.58 -15.09 -3.76
N TYR A 168 2.60 -15.19 -4.62
CA TYR A 168 3.72 -14.26 -4.68
C TYR A 168 3.93 -13.80 -6.12
N LEU A 169 4.45 -12.58 -6.29
CA LEU A 169 4.88 -12.08 -7.60
C LEU A 169 6.31 -12.49 -7.91
N VAL A 170 6.58 -12.68 -9.19
CA VAL A 170 7.91 -12.93 -9.75
C VAL A 170 8.15 -11.90 -10.84
N PHE A 171 9.20 -11.10 -10.66
CA PHE A 171 9.70 -10.14 -11.63
C PHE A 171 10.98 -10.68 -12.24
N PRO A 172 10.94 -11.20 -13.47
CA PRO A 172 12.12 -11.75 -14.11
C PRO A 172 13.21 -10.69 -14.33
N ARG A 173 14.44 -11.11 -14.14
CA ARG A 173 15.66 -10.34 -14.35
C ARG A 173 16.52 -11.04 -15.39
N ASP A 174 17.08 -10.29 -16.32
CA ASP A 174 18.11 -10.82 -17.21
C ASP A 174 19.34 -11.18 -16.36
N PRO A 175 19.75 -12.46 -16.30
CA PRO A 175 20.83 -12.89 -15.41
C PRO A 175 22.21 -12.42 -15.89
N VAL A 176 22.34 -11.95 -17.13
CA VAL A 176 23.59 -11.46 -17.72
C VAL A 176 23.68 -9.95 -17.59
N ARG A 177 22.60 -9.24 -17.93
CA ARG A 177 22.55 -7.76 -17.88
C ARG A 177 22.22 -7.22 -16.49
N GLY A 178 21.57 -8.03 -15.65
CA GLY A 178 21.08 -7.60 -14.35
C GLY A 178 19.93 -6.61 -14.44
N GLU A 179 19.21 -6.54 -15.56
CA GLU A 179 18.08 -5.63 -15.78
C GLU A 179 16.75 -6.37 -15.60
N PHE A 180 15.74 -5.71 -15.01
CA PHE A 180 14.39 -6.27 -14.92
C PHE A 180 13.66 -6.19 -16.25
N LEU A 181 12.97 -7.29 -16.60
CA LEU A 181 12.15 -7.37 -17.80
C LEU A 181 10.81 -6.65 -17.59
N ASP A 182 10.20 -6.14 -18.67
CA ASP A 182 8.87 -5.50 -18.65
C ASP A 182 7.73 -6.53 -18.53
N THR A 183 7.90 -7.53 -17.68
CA THR A 183 6.91 -8.57 -17.41
C THR A 183 6.95 -8.96 -15.94
N TYR A 184 5.82 -9.47 -15.46
CA TYR A 184 5.75 -10.15 -14.17
C TYR A 184 4.79 -11.33 -14.30
N ASP A 185 5.00 -12.31 -13.43
CA ASP A 185 4.12 -13.46 -13.28
C ASP A 185 3.76 -13.60 -11.80
N TRP A 186 2.71 -14.36 -11.51
CA TRP A 186 2.39 -14.72 -10.13
C TRP A 186 2.40 -16.23 -9.98
N ARG A 187 2.73 -16.67 -8.77
CA ARG A 187 2.82 -18.09 -8.45
C ARG A 187 2.02 -18.40 -7.19
N PRO A 188 1.28 -19.52 -7.16
CA PRO A 188 0.50 -19.91 -6.00
C PRO A 188 1.40 -20.43 -4.89
N HIS A 189 1.02 -20.16 -3.63
CA HIS A 189 1.51 -20.95 -2.51
C HIS A 189 0.73 -22.27 -2.44
N PRO A 190 1.37 -23.44 -2.63
CA PRO A 190 0.64 -24.70 -2.82
C PRO A 190 -0.30 -25.07 -1.67
N HIS A 191 0.12 -24.84 -0.42
CA HIS A 191 -0.68 -25.17 0.75
C HIS A 191 -1.97 -24.34 0.85
N MET A 192 -1.97 -23.09 0.36
CA MET A 192 -3.16 -22.24 0.32
C MET A 192 -4.14 -22.70 -0.76
N PHE A 193 -3.63 -23.08 -1.93
CA PHE A 193 -4.49 -23.61 -3.00
C PHE A 193 -5.10 -24.97 -2.60
N ASP A 194 -4.32 -25.85 -1.98
CA ASP A 194 -4.83 -27.11 -1.41
C ASP A 194 -5.92 -26.87 -0.36
N LEU A 195 -5.76 -25.84 0.48
CA LEU A 195 -6.77 -25.44 1.47
C LEU A 195 -8.08 -24.99 0.82
N PHE A 196 -8.02 -24.14 -0.20
CA PHE A 196 -9.25 -23.69 -0.90
C PHE A 196 -9.91 -24.81 -1.70
N ALA A 197 -9.12 -25.73 -2.25
CA ALA A 197 -9.64 -26.94 -2.86
C ALA A 197 -10.42 -27.81 -1.83
N GLN A 198 -9.88 -27.99 -0.62
CA GLN A 198 -10.57 -28.71 0.47
C GLN A 198 -11.87 -28.04 0.90
N LYS A 199 -11.95 -26.70 0.84
CA LYS A 199 -13.15 -25.93 1.13
C LYS A 199 -14.19 -25.93 -0.01
N ASN A 200 -13.95 -26.69 -1.08
CA ASN A 200 -14.78 -26.70 -2.29
C ASN A 200 -14.99 -25.28 -2.87
N THR A 201 -13.99 -24.41 -2.73
CA THR A 201 -14.04 -23.06 -3.31
C THR A 201 -14.10 -23.19 -4.82
N SER A 202 -15.07 -22.52 -5.46
CA SER A 202 -15.21 -22.59 -6.90
C SER A 202 -14.00 -21.95 -7.60
N GLN A 203 -13.70 -22.38 -8.82
CA GLN A 203 -12.61 -21.78 -9.60
C GLN A 203 -12.82 -20.28 -9.81
N LYS A 204 -14.07 -19.84 -9.96
CA LYS A 204 -14.43 -18.42 -10.10
C LYS A 204 -14.10 -17.63 -8.83
N ASP A 205 -14.43 -18.18 -7.66
CA ASP A 205 -14.17 -17.52 -6.38
C ASP A 205 -12.67 -17.48 -6.10
N LEU A 206 -11.95 -18.57 -6.33
CA LEU A 206 -10.50 -18.61 -6.20
C LEU A 206 -9.81 -17.59 -7.11
N GLN A 207 -10.26 -17.47 -8.36
CA GLN A 207 -9.76 -16.44 -9.27
C GLN A 207 -10.06 -15.02 -8.77
N GLY A 208 -11.24 -14.79 -8.18
CA GLY A 208 -11.59 -13.53 -7.53
C GLY A 208 -10.65 -13.19 -6.37
N MET A 209 -10.33 -14.18 -5.54
CA MET A 209 -9.38 -14.04 -4.43
C MET A 209 -7.96 -13.72 -4.93
N VAL A 210 -7.48 -14.44 -5.94
CA VAL A 210 -6.19 -14.18 -6.59
C VAL A 210 -6.14 -12.77 -7.17
N ASN A 211 -7.18 -12.33 -7.89
CA ASN A 211 -7.24 -10.99 -8.47
C ASN A 211 -7.23 -9.89 -7.40
N ASN A 212 -7.94 -10.10 -6.29
CA ASN A 212 -7.92 -9.18 -5.17
C ASN A 212 -6.52 -9.12 -4.52
N GLU A 213 -5.87 -10.27 -4.35
CA GLU A 213 -4.53 -10.33 -3.80
C GLU A 213 -3.50 -9.66 -4.70
N LEU A 214 -3.55 -9.93 -6.01
CA LEU A 214 -2.74 -9.27 -7.03
C LEU A 214 -2.88 -7.76 -6.96
N SER A 215 -4.11 -7.25 -6.88
CA SER A 215 -4.37 -5.81 -6.83
C SER A 215 -3.71 -5.15 -5.61
N HIS A 216 -3.77 -5.80 -4.45
CA HIS A 216 -3.11 -5.30 -3.25
C HIS A 216 -1.58 -5.42 -3.31
N LEU A 217 -1.07 -6.51 -3.88
CA LEU A 217 0.35 -6.77 -3.96
C LEU A 217 1.02 -5.78 -4.92
N THR A 218 0.50 -5.64 -6.15
CA THR A 218 1.06 -4.72 -7.15
C THR A 218 0.96 -3.25 -6.73
N TYR A 219 -0.13 -2.86 -6.07
CA TYR A 219 -0.34 -1.47 -5.68
C TYR A 219 0.54 -1.03 -4.51
N ASP A 220 0.57 -1.81 -3.42
CA ASP A 220 1.25 -1.39 -2.18
C ASP A 220 2.72 -1.83 -2.11
N MET A 221 3.18 -2.80 -2.92
CA MET A 221 4.61 -3.16 -2.94
C MET A 221 5.50 -1.99 -3.42
N VAL A 222 4.93 -1.03 -4.13
CA VAL A 222 5.63 0.18 -4.57
C VAL A 222 6.14 0.99 -3.39
N LEU A 223 5.49 0.93 -2.21
CA LEU A 223 5.95 1.58 -0.99
C LEU A 223 7.38 1.16 -0.61
N GLY A 224 7.72 -0.12 -0.81
CA GLY A 224 9.09 -0.60 -0.58
C GLY A 224 10.09 0.07 -1.50
N PHE A 225 9.79 0.16 -2.80
CA PHE A 225 10.70 0.80 -3.76
C PHE A 225 10.89 2.30 -3.50
N VAL A 226 9.80 3.02 -3.20
CA VAL A 226 9.88 4.45 -2.84
C VAL A 226 10.66 4.63 -1.54
N LEU A 227 10.45 3.76 -0.55
CA LEU A 227 11.27 3.76 0.66
C LEU A 227 12.75 3.56 0.32
N PHE A 228 13.10 2.59 -0.51
CA PHE A 228 14.49 2.32 -0.87
C PHE A 228 15.14 3.49 -1.59
N ALA A 229 14.41 4.18 -2.48
CA ALA A 229 14.86 5.43 -3.07
C ALA A 229 15.15 6.51 -2.01
N LEU A 230 14.25 6.69 -1.04
CA LEU A 230 14.45 7.60 0.09
C LEU A 230 15.60 7.16 1.01
N LEU A 231 15.85 5.86 1.12
CA LEU A 231 16.98 5.34 1.89
C LEU A 231 18.32 5.71 1.25
N SER A 232 18.36 5.85 -0.08
CA SER A 232 19.53 6.25 -0.86
C SER A 232 19.63 7.77 -1.09
N SER A 233 18.55 8.52 -0.83
CA SER A 233 18.51 9.98 -0.97
C SER A 233 19.24 10.70 0.20
N PRO A 234 19.96 11.81 -0.06
CA PRO A 234 20.55 12.65 0.98
C PRO A 234 19.52 13.52 1.72
N GLU A 235 18.26 13.54 1.29
CA GLU A 235 17.20 14.37 1.87
C GLU A 235 16.75 13.89 3.24
N ASN A 236 16.28 14.82 4.09
CA ASN A 236 15.79 14.53 5.44
C ASN A 236 14.29 14.22 5.44
N GLY A 237 13.78 13.58 4.37
CA GLY A 237 12.39 13.18 4.23
C GLY A 237 11.96 12.13 5.26
N ILE A 238 12.90 11.27 5.69
CA ILE A 238 12.68 10.21 6.66
C ILE A 238 13.80 10.15 7.71
N GLU A 239 13.45 9.68 8.91
CA GLU A 239 14.37 9.39 9.99
C GLU A 239 14.42 7.87 10.25
N ARG A 240 15.61 7.35 10.56
CA ARG A 240 15.88 5.91 10.71
C ARG A 240 16.39 5.64 12.10
N GLU A 241 15.80 4.65 12.77
CA GLU A 241 16.26 4.23 14.08
C GLU A 241 16.30 2.70 14.17
N GLU A 242 17.51 2.14 14.23
CA GLU A 242 17.70 0.70 14.43
C GLU A 242 17.59 0.33 15.90
N ARG A 243 16.82 -0.72 16.19
CA ARG A 243 16.56 -1.20 17.55
C ARG A 243 16.52 -2.71 17.58
N ASP A 244 16.83 -3.27 18.74
CA ASP A 244 16.60 -4.68 19.01
C ASP A 244 15.13 -5.05 18.87
N SER A 245 14.88 -6.18 18.22
CA SER A 245 13.54 -6.70 17.98
C SER A 245 12.89 -7.27 19.23
N LEU A 246 13.69 -7.71 20.19
CA LEU A 246 13.21 -8.15 21.49
C LEU A 246 13.82 -7.28 22.58
N SER A 247 12.97 -6.80 23.49
CA SER A 247 13.46 -6.21 24.73
C SER A 247 14.20 -7.25 25.57
N PRO A 248 15.09 -6.84 26.51
CA PRO A 248 15.76 -7.77 27.41
C PRO A 248 14.80 -8.69 28.18
N GLY A 249 13.63 -8.16 28.59
CA GLY A 249 12.59 -8.93 29.26
C GLY A 249 11.93 -9.98 28.36
N GLU A 250 11.67 -9.64 27.10
CA GLU A 250 11.12 -10.57 26.10
C GLU A 250 12.13 -11.69 25.78
N ARG A 251 13.41 -11.36 25.59
CA ARG A 251 14.47 -12.37 25.39
C ARG A 251 14.57 -13.34 26.56
N LYS A 252 14.61 -12.82 27.80
CA LYS A 252 14.65 -13.66 29.01
C LYS A 252 13.43 -14.57 29.11
N THR A 253 12.24 -14.05 28.78
CA THR A 253 11.01 -14.82 28.81
C THR A 253 11.00 -15.91 27.73
N ALA A 254 11.38 -15.57 26.49
CA ALA A 254 11.48 -16.54 25.40
C ALA A 254 12.45 -17.68 25.73
N ALA A 255 13.64 -17.36 26.26
CA ALA A 255 14.61 -18.34 26.71
C ALA A 255 14.06 -19.24 27.83
N LYS A 256 13.38 -18.66 28.84
CA LYS A 256 12.77 -19.41 29.96
C LYS A 256 11.75 -20.46 29.48
N PHE A 257 11.00 -20.15 28.43
CA PHE A 257 9.98 -21.04 27.87
C PHE A 257 10.47 -21.87 26.68
N GLY A 258 11.79 -21.90 26.41
CA GLY A 258 12.37 -22.69 25.31
C GLY A 258 11.94 -22.24 23.92
N LYS A 259 11.50 -20.98 23.76
CA LYS A 259 11.07 -20.41 22.46
C LYS A 259 12.27 -19.90 21.67
N THR A 260 13.19 -20.80 21.32
CA THR A 260 14.47 -20.45 20.67
C THR A 260 14.26 -19.73 19.34
N TRP A 261 13.20 -20.07 18.61
CA TRP A 261 12.82 -19.41 17.36
C TRP A 261 12.55 -17.91 17.51
N LEU A 262 12.19 -17.41 18.70
CA LEU A 262 12.07 -15.97 18.93
C LEU A 262 13.46 -15.34 19.10
N THR A 263 14.33 -15.95 19.91
CA THR A 263 15.64 -15.39 20.23
C THR A 263 16.65 -15.50 19.09
N GLU A 264 16.52 -16.50 18.23
CA GLU A 264 17.43 -16.75 17.11
C GLU A 264 17.09 -15.91 15.88
N ASN A 265 15.79 -15.64 15.67
CA ASN A 265 15.30 -15.00 14.44
C ASN A 265 14.93 -13.52 14.62
N LEU A 266 14.59 -13.06 15.83
CA LEU A 266 14.23 -11.66 16.08
C LEU A 266 15.44 -10.86 16.60
N ARG A 267 16.30 -10.44 15.65
CA ARG A 267 17.55 -9.70 15.95
C ARG A 267 17.32 -8.20 16.12
N SER A 268 17.26 -7.46 15.02
CA SER A 268 17.01 -6.02 14.99
C SER A 268 16.00 -5.65 13.90
N HIS A 269 15.49 -4.43 13.98
CA HIS A 269 14.68 -3.81 12.94
C HIS A 269 14.95 -2.31 12.90
N VAL A 270 14.72 -1.69 11.74
CA VAL A 270 14.80 -0.25 11.54
C VAL A 270 13.39 0.31 11.57
N THR A 271 13.13 1.20 12.54
CA THR A 271 11.92 2.02 12.54
C THR A 271 12.13 3.21 11.62
N ILE A 272 11.21 3.43 10.69
CA ILE A 272 11.19 4.58 9.79
C ILE A 272 10.11 5.55 10.28
N ARG A 273 10.54 6.78 10.57
CA ARG A 273 9.67 7.90 10.93
C ARG A 273 9.73 8.97 9.87
N ILE A 274 8.71 9.81 9.82
CA ILE A 274 8.73 11.00 8.97
C ILE A 274 9.78 12.00 9.48
N GLY A 275 10.62 12.50 8.58
CA GLY A 275 11.56 13.57 8.87
C GLY A 275 10.95 14.95 8.64
N LYS A 276 11.72 16.01 8.90
CA LYS A 276 11.23 17.40 8.82
C LYS A 276 10.75 17.78 7.42
N GLU A 277 11.46 17.37 6.38
CA GLU A 277 11.12 17.69 4.99
C GLU A 277 9.88 16.93 4.54
N GLY A 278 9.75 15.64 4.90
CA GLY A 278 8.55 14.86 4.60
C GLY A 278 7.31 15.41 5.30
N ASP A 279 7.46 15.88 6.55
CA ASP A 279 6.38 16.52 7.29
C ASP A 279 5.97 17.86 6.66
N ALA A 280 6.93 18.65 6.15
CA ALA A 280 6.64 19.85 5.39
C ALA A 280 5.87 19.54 4.08
N HIS A 281 6.29 18.52 3.34
CA HIS A 281 5.61 18.06 2.12
C HIS A 281 4.15 17.68 2.39
N LEU A 282 3.87 16.87 3.43
CA LEU A 282 2.49 16.49 3.76
C LEU A 282 1.63 17.70 4.15
N ARG A 283 2.20 18.71 4.84
CA ARG A 283 1.48 19.96 5.16
C ARG A 283 1.20 20.78 3.93
N GLU A 284 2.16 20.90 3.01
CA GLU A 284 1.98 21.61 1.74
C GLU A 284 0.88 20.96 0.90
N GLN A 285 0.89 19.63 0.75
CA GLN A 285 -0.16 18.91 0.05
C GLN A 285 -1.54 19.15 0.70
N ALA A 286 -1.63 19.10 2.03
CA ALA A 286 -2.88 19.34 2.73
C ALA A 286 -3.41 20.77 2.51
N ALA A 287 -2.53 21.78 2.61
CA ALA A 287 -2.87 23.18 2.37
C ALA A 287 -3.31 23.41 0.91
N ARG A 288 -2.61 22.79 -0.05
CA ARG A 288 -2.98 22.86 -1.47
C ARG A 288 -4.38 22.32 -1.73
N ARG A 289 -4.72 21.18 -1.14
CA ARG A 289 -6.05 20.57 -1.28
C ARG A 289 -7.14 21.37 -0.59
N GLU A 290 -6.86 21.98 0.56
CA GLU A 290 -7.81 22.89 1.22
C GLU A 290 -8.11 24.10 0.35
N PHE A 291 -7.08 24.72 -0.21
CA PHE A 291 -7.22 25.82 -1.16
C PHE A 291 -8.03 25.43 -2.40
N GLU A 292 -7.77 24.25 -2.98
CA GLU A 292 -8.52 23.76 -4.14
C GLU A 292 -9.99 23.45 -3.81
N ARG A 293 -10.27 22.91 -2.62
CA ARG A 293 -11.64 22.70 -2.12
C ARG A 293 -12.38 24.02 -1.93
N GLU A 294 -11.74 25.03 -1.35
CA GLU A 294 -12.31 26.37 -1.20
C GLU A 294 -12.60 27.01 -2.56
N GLN A 295 -11.69 26.89 -3.53
CA GLN A 295 -11.93 27.36 -4.89
C GLN A 295 -13.09 26.63 -5.58
N ALA A 296 -13.18 25.31 -5.43
CA ALA A 296 -14.26 24.52 -6.01
C ALA A 296 -15.62 24.87 -5.36
N ALA A 297 -15.67 25.06 -4.05
CA ALA A 297 -16.87 25.49 -3.32
C ALA A 297 -17.28 26.94 -3.66
N GLY A 298 -16.31 27.82 -3.95
CA GLY A 298 -16.55 29.21 -4.32
C GLY A 298 -16.95 29.44 -5.79
N ARG A 299 -16.77 28.45 -6.68
CA ARG A 299 -17.26 28.52 -8.06
C ARG A 299 -18.76 28.24 -8.12
N HIS A 300 -19.58 29.30 -8.05
CA HIS A 300 -20.96 29.21 -8.52
C HIS A 300 -20.99 28.81 -10.01
N PRO A 301 -21.95 28.00 -10.47
CA PRO A 301 -22.13 27.74 -11.90
C PRO A 301 -22.29 29.08 -12.62
N PRO A 302 -21.81 29.23 -13.88
CA PRO A 302 -21.93 30.49 -14.60
C PRO A 302 -23.38 30.94 -14.63
N THR A 303 -23.65 32.08 -14.01
CA THR A 303 -24.95 32.75 -14.10
C THR A 303 -25.25 33.00 -15.58
N GLU A 304 -26.52 32.85 -15.97
CA GLU A 304 -26.97 33.07 -17.34
C GLU A 304 -26.41 34.38 -17.91
N HIS A 305 -25.62 34.30 -18.97
CA HIS A 305 -25.07 35.45 -19.67
C HIS A 305 -25.27 35.32 -21.18
N TRP A 306 -25.32 36.47 -21.85
CA TRP A 306 -25.43 36.54 -23.30
C TRP A 306 -24.08 36.30 -23.95
N VAL A 307 -24.03 35.30 -24.83
CA VAL A 307 -22.90 35.09 -25.73
C VAL A 307 -23.22 35.81 -27.04
N SER A 308 -22.35 36.74 -27.45
CA SER A 308 -22.50 37.46 -28.71
C SER A 308 -22.36 36.54 -29.91
N ALA A 309 -23.02 36.90 -31.02
CA ALA A 309 -22.90 36.15 -32.26
C ALA A 309 -21.43 36.11 -32.72
N HIS A 310 -20.94 34.94 -33.10
CA HIS A 310 -19.56 34.77 -33.55
C HIS A 310 -19.44 33.61 -34.54
N GLU A 311 -18.43 33.68 -35.39
CA GLU A 311 -18.10 32.59 -36.30
C GLU A 311 -17.32 31.49 -35.59
N ARG A 312 -17.78 30.25 -35.74
CA ARG A 312 -17.06 29.06 -35.28
C ARG A 312 -16.55 28.28 -36.49
N ARG A 313 -15.23 28.12 -36.56
CA ARG A 313 -14.56 27.30 -37.57
C ARG A 313 -14.27 25.91 -37.01
N TYR A 314 -14.72 24.87 -37.69
CA TYR A 314 -14.46 23.49 -37.32
C TYR A 314 -13.19 22.98 -38.00
N LYS A 315 -12.53 21.98 -37.40
CA LYS A 315 -11.31 21.35 -37.96
C LYS A 315 -11.50 20.78 -39.37
N SER A 316 -12.74 20.53 -39.79
CA SER A 316 -13.12 20.12 -41.14
C SER A 316 -13.17 21.26 -42.17
N GLY A 317 -12.85 22.50 -41.79
CA GLY A 317 -12.91 23.68 -42.65
C GLY A 317 -14.29 24.35 -42.74
N LYS A 318 -15.33 23.72 -42.17
CA LYS A 318 -16.69 24.30 -42.12
C LYS A 318 -16.71 25.51 -41.18
N ILE A 319 -17.24 26.64 -41.68
CA ILE A 319 -17.48 27.86 -40.89
C ILE A 319 -18.98 27.96 -40.62
N VAL A 320 -19.37 28.15 -39.35
CA VAL A 320 -20.77 28.32 -38.95
C VAL A 320 -20.92 29.60 -38.13
N MET A 321 -21.89 30.44 -38.50
CA MET A 321 -22.26 31.61 -37.72
C MET A 321 -23.13 31.19 -36.53
N VAL A 322 -22.59 31.29 -35.32
CA VAL A 322 -23.35 31.05 -34.10
C VAL A 322 -24.10 32.34 -33.77
N ARG A 323 -25.44 32.29 -33.76
CA ARG A 323 -26.26 33.43 -33.36
C ARG A 323 -26.13 33.67 -31.85
N ALA A 324 -26.34 34.92 -31.44
CA ALA A 324 -26.32 35.28 -30.03
C ALA A 324 -27.35 34.45 -29.24
N HIS A 325 -26.93 33.86 -28.13
CA HIS A 325 -27.77 33.01 -27.29
C HIS A 325 -27.33 33.11 -25.82
N GLN A 326 -28.20 32.70 -24.91
CA GLN A 326 -27.90 32.66 -23.48
C GLN A 326 -27.24 31.34 -23.11
N ARG A 327 -26.22 31.40 -22.24
CA ARG A 327 -25.50 30.24 -21.71
C ARG A 327 -25.38 30.36 -20.19
N GLY A 328 -25.55 29.25 -19.48
CA GLY A 328 -25.52 29.19 -18.03
C GLY A 328 -26.86 28.75 -17.44
N THR A 329 -26.96 28.72 -16.11
CA THR A 329 -28.19 28.32 -15.41
C THR A 329 -28.98 29.57 -15.02
N LYS A 330 -30.31 29.53 -15.16
CA LYS A 330 -31.17 30.67 -14.77
C LYS A 330 -30.96 30.98 -13.28
N PRO A 331 -30.73 32.25 -12.90
CA PRO A 331 -30.57 32.61 -11.50
C PRO A 331 -31.85 32.31 -10.72
N ASP A 332 -31.71 31.73 -9.53
CA ASP A 332 -32.81 31.49 -8.60
C ASP A 332 -33.39 32.85 -8.15
N ARG A 333 -34.69 33.05 -8.37
CA ARG A 333 -35.40 34.32 -8.09
C ARG A 333 -35.44 34.65 -6.60
N ASN A 334 -35.14 33.69 -5.72
CA ASN A 334 -35.16 33.87 -4.27
C ASN A 334 -33.82 34.34 -3.68
N ILE A 335 -32.77 34.51 -4.50
CA ILE A 335 -31.47 35.00 -4.04
C ILE A 335 -31.27 36.41 -4.61
N PRO A 336 -31.10 37.45 -3.77
CA PRO A 336 -30.90 38.80 -4.28
C PRO A 336 -29.59 38.86 -5.08
N THR A 337 -29.71 39.08 -6.38
CA THR A 337 -28.59 39.32 -7.30
C THR A 337 -27.88 40.60 -6.85
N ARG A 338 -26.70 40.46 -6.23
CA ARG A 338 -25.94 41.62 -5.77
C ARG A 338 -25.43 42.39 -6.98
N VAL A 339 -26.10 43.51 -7.30
CA VAL A 339 -25.69 44.47 -8.32
C VAL A 339 -24.38 45.12 -7.88
N MET A 340 -23.31 44.89 -8.62
CA MET A 340 -22.05 45.64 -8.51
C MET A 340 -22.08 46.82 -9.49
N GLY A 341 -22.18 48.03 -8.94
CA GLY A 341 -21.79 49.31 -9.57
C GLY A 341 -22.95 50.32 -9.77
N PRO A 342 -22.73 51.65 -9.68
CA PRO A 342 -21.46 52.38 -9.55
C PRO A 342 -21.29 53.10 -8.19
N ARG A 343 -20.06 53.19 -7.66
CA ARG A 343 -19.74 54.17 -6.61
C ARG A 343 -19.42 55.50 -7.28
N MET A 344 -20.33 56.48 -7.16
CA MET A 344 -20.00 57.88 -7.37
C MET A 344 -19.90 58.59 -6.02
N HIS A 345 -18.69 59.13 -5.76
CA HIS A 345 -18.35 60.44 -5.20
C HIS A 345 -17.11 60.36 -4.30
N SER A 346 -16.02 60.93 -4.81
CA SER A 346 -14.88 61.37 -4.01
C SER A 346 -15.25 62.71 -3.37
N PRO A 347 -14.91 62.96 -2.09
CA PRO A 347 -15.10 64.26 -1.48
C PRO A 347 -13.93 65.22 -1.75
N GLN A 348 -14.32 66.50 -1.81
CA GLN A 348 -13.57 67.77 -1.96
C GLN A 348 -13.22 68.21 -3.38
#